data_AF-A0A923WLR9-F1
#
_entry.id   AF-A0A923WLR9-F1
#
_cell.length_a   1.000
_cell.length_b   1.000
_cell.length_c   1.000
_cell.angle_alpha   90.00
_cell.angle_beta   90.00
_cell.angle_gamma   90.00
#
_symmetry.space_group_name_H-M   'P 1'
#
loop_
_entity.id
_entity.type
_entity.pdbx_description
1 polymer ?
#
loop_
_entity_poly.entity_id
_entity_poly.type
_entity_poly.pdbx_seq_one_letter_code
_entity_poly.pdbx_strand_id
1 'polypeptide(L)'
;MASSASKAGSAQVKETVYAWEGKDKSGKTVRGELRAGGEAVVNVTLRRQGVMVTKIKKKVYRSGKKITGKDIALFTRQLATMMKAGVPLLQSFDIVGKGHANPSMARLIMDLRSDIETGTSLNNAFRKYPLYFDPLFCNLVGAGEQAGILEDLLTRLAVYKEKTLAIKGKIKSALMYPVAILAIAFIVTAVIMIWVVPAFKSVFASFGANLPTPTLVVMAISEFFVTWWWLIFGSIFGTIYFFFQAWQRSLKVQRFMDIALLKAPIFGTVIRKAAIARWTRTLATMFAAGVPLVEALDSVGGAAGNAVYLDATRRIQNEVSTGTSLTAAMQNANVFPNLVTQMVAIGEESGALDAMLAKVADFFEDEVDEAVAALSSLMEPLIMVILGVLIGGLVIAMYLPIFKLGSVV
;
A
#
# COMPACT_ATOMS: atom_id res chain seq x y z
N MET A 1 0.34 -60.26 6.37
CA MET A 1 1.56 -59.44 6.20
C MET A 1 1.13 -58.04 5.78
N ALA A 2 1.19 -57.07 6.70
CA ALA A 2 0.95 -55.66 6.40
C ALA A 2 2.15 -54.89 6.94
N SER A 3 3.03 -54.44 6.04
CA SER A 3 4.21 -53.65 6.38
C SER A 3 3.82 -52.17 6.34
N SER A 4 3.86 -51.52 7.50
CA SER A 4 3.69 -50.08 7.67
C SER A 4 4.99 -49.36 7.26
N ALA A 5 5.04 -48.82 6.04
CA ALA A 5 6.11 -47.92 5.63
C ALA A 5 5.83 -46.51 6.22
N SER A 6 6.56 -46.20 7.30
CA SER A 6 6.63 -44.86 7.89
C SER A 6 7.26 -43.86 6.89
N LYS A 7 6.46 -42.90 6.41
CA LYS A 7 6.95 -41.68 5.75
C LYS A 7 7.49 -40.72 6.82
N ALA A 8 8.77 -40.84 7.14
CA ALA A 8 9.48 -39.80 7.88
C ALA A 8 9.69 -38.59 6.95
N GLY A 9 8.81 -37.59 7.03
CA GLY A 9 9.02 -36.29 6.42
C GLY A 9 10.21 -35.60 7.08
N SER A 10 11.21 -35.22 6.30
CA SER A 10 12.33 -34.40 6.75
C SER A 10 11.81 -33.02 7.17
N ALA A 11 11.59 -32.82 8.47
CA ALA A 11 11.35 -31.51 9.03
C ALA A 11 12.59 -30.64 8.75
N GLN A 12 12.47 -29.67 7.83
CA GLN A 12 13.50 -28.65 7.62
C GLN A 12 13.73 -27.94 8.96
N VAL A 13 14.89 -28.20 9.57
CA VAL A 13 15.29 -27.58 10.83
C VAL A 13 15.42 -26.07 10.57
N LYS A 14 14.57 -25.25 11.20
CA LYS A 14 14.63 -23.79 11.08
C LYS A 14 15.98 -23.30 11.61
N GLU A 15 16.89 -22.98 10.71
CA GLU A 15 18.17 -22.39 11.06
C GLU A 15 17.96 -20.97 11.61
N THR A 16 18.57 -20.68 12.76
CA THR A 16 18.58 -19.33 13.33
C THR A 16 20.01 -18.83 13.49
N VAL A 17 20.20 -17.51 13.41
CA VAL A 17 21.51 -16.89 13.63
C VAL A 17 21.78 -16.79 15.13
N TYR A 18 22.94 -17.29 15.56
CA TYR A 18 23.45 -17.18 16.92
C TYR A 18 24.69 -16.29 16.93
N ALA A 19 24.70 -15.29 17.79
CA ALA A 19 25.91 -14.53 18.10
C ALA A 19 26.65 -15.27 19.21
N TRP A 20 27.95 -15.49 19.00
CA TRP A 20 28.78 -16.25 19.91
C TRP A 20 30.06 -15.50 20.25
N GLU A 21 30.54 -15.74 21.46
CA GLU A 21 31.84 -15.31 21.95
C GLU A 21 32.55 -16.54 22.51
N GLY A 22 33.83 -16.67 22.20
CA GLY A 22 34.65 -17.79 22.64
C GLY A 22 36.13 -17.44 22.70
N LYS A 23 36.94 -18.34 23.22
CA LYS A 23 38.40 -18.21 23.23
C LYS A 23 39.02 -19.23 22.29
N ASP A 24 39.89 -18.76 21.41
CA ASP A 24 40.72 -19.63 20.56
C ASP A 24 41.80 -20.33 21.41
N LYS A 25 42.52 -21.31 20.84
CA LYS A 25 43.59 -22.08 21.49
C LYS A 25 44.68 -21.20 22.13
N SER A 26 44.90 -20.01 21.59
CA SER A 26 45.84 -19.00 22.11
C SER A 26 45.26 -18.12 23.23
N GLY A 27 44.06 -18.43 23.74
CA GLY A 27 43.38 -17.68 24.81
C GLY A 27 42.73 -16.36 24.37
N LYS A 28 42.90 -15.96 23.09
CA LYS A 28 42.33 -14.73 22.52
C LYS A 28 40.82 -14.86 22.37
N THR A 29 40.08 -13.86 22.83
CA THR A 29 38.63 -13.78 22.65
C THR A 29 38.30 -13.51 21.19
N VAL A 30 37.55 -14.43 20.59
CA VAL A 30 37.00 -14.34 19.23
C VAL A 30 35.48 -14.27 19.32
N ARG A 31 34.89 -13.45 18.46
CA ARG A 31 33.45 -13.23 18.38
C ARG A 31 32.99 -13.41 16.95
N GLY A 32 31.81 -13.96 16.76
CA GLY A 32 31.27 -14.20 15.43
C GLY A 32 29.78 -14.51 15.44
N GLU A 33 29.25 -14.73 14.25
CA GLU A 33 27.86 -15.16 14.04
C GLU A 33 27.87 -16.51 13.31
N LEU A 34 27.00 -17.41 13.71
CA LEU A 34 26.85 -18.72 13.07
C LEU A 34 25.36 -19.03 12.90
N ARG A 35 24.96 -19.46 11.70
CA ARG A 35 23.62 -20.02 11.44
C ARG A 35 23.62 -21.49 11.83
N ALA A 36 22.66 -21.89 12.65
CA ALA A 36 22.54 -23.26 13.09
C ALA A 36 21.10 -23.60 13.49
N GLY A 37 20.77 -24.89 13.45
CA GLY A 37 19.47 -25.42 13.91
C GLY A 37 19.27 -25.43 15.42
N GLY A 38 20.22 -24.90 16.21
CA GLY A 38 20.15 -24.80 17.66
C GLY A 38 21.50 -24.47 18.30
N GLU A 39 21.49 -24.07 19.57
CA GLU A 39 22.71 -23.68 20.32
C GLU A 39 23.71 -24.84 20.44
N ALA A 40 23.22 -26.08 20.54
CA ALA A 40 24.06 -27.27 20.60
C ALA A 40 24.91 -27.44 19.32
N VAL A 41 24.32 -27.18 18.15
CA VAL A 41 25.02 -27.25 16.86
C VAL A 41 26.09 -26.15 16.77
N VAL A 42 25.81 -24.95 17.28
CA VAL A 42 26.80 -23.87 17.35
C VAL A 42 28.00 -24.25 18.20
N ASN A 43 27.76 -24.82 19.39
CA ASN A 43 28.82 -25.21 20.30
C ASN A 43 29.70 -26.33 19.73
N VAL A 44 29.08 -27.34 19.08
CA VAL A 44 29.82 -28.43 18.42
C VAL A 44 30.66 -27.92 17.25
N THR A 45 30.11 -27.05 16.40
CA THR A 45 30.82 -26.49 15.24
C THR A 45 32.01 -25.62 15.68
N LEU A 46 31.83 -24.78 16.70
CA LEU A 46 32.90 -23.91 17.21
C LEU A 46 33.99 -24.68 17.95
N ARG A 47 33.63 -25.73 18.71
CA ARG A 47 34.62 -26.62 19.33
C ARG A 47 35.47 -27.35 18.29
N ARG A 48 34.87 -27.80 17.17
CA ARG A 48 35.62 -28.39 16.03
C ARG A 48 36.60 -27.40 15.40
N GLN A 49 36.27 -26.10 15.44
CA GLN A 49 37.14 -25.02 14.96
C GLN A 49 38.19 -24.59 16.01
N GLY A 50 38.29 -25.28 17.16
CA GLY A 50 39.27 -24.96 18.20
C GLY A 50 38.87 -23.80 19.11
N VAL A 51 37.63 -23.31 19.02
CA VAL A 51 37.12 -22.20 19.83
C VAL A 51 36.29 -22.73 21.00
N MET A 52 36.73 -22.43 22.22
CA MET A 52 35.95 -22.68 23.44
C MET A 52 34.91 -21.58 23.63
N VAL A 53 33.65 -21.92 23.42
CA VAL A 53 32.53 -20.99 23.50
C VAL A 53 32.26 -20.57 24.95
N THR A 54 32.30 -19.27 25.23
CA THR A 54 31.98 -18.68 26.55
C THR A 54 30.56 -18.17 26.63
N LYS A 55 29.99 -17.73 25.50
CA LYS A 55 28.65 -17.17 25.44
C LYS A 55 27.99 -17.47 24.10
N ILE A 56 26.80 -18.05 24.14
CA ILE A 56 25.92 -18.20 22.98
C ILE A 56 24.67 -17.40 23.28
N LYS A 57 24.30 -16.50 22.37
CA LYS A 57 23.01 -15.82 22.44
C LYS A 57 22.29 -16.01 21.11
N LYS A 58 21.08 -16.56 21.18
CA LYS A 58 20.14 -16.51 20.06
C LYS A 58 19.94 -15.06 19.67
N LYS A 59 20.30 -14.70 18.44
CA LYS A 59 20.05 -13.35 17.94
C LYS A 59 18.57 -13.31 17.57
N VAL A 60 17.75 -12.89 18.51
CA VAL A 60 16.38 -12.48 18.21
C VAL A 60 16.54 -11.18 17.44
N TYR A 61 16.46 -11.24 16.11
CA TYR A 61 16.26 -10.04 15.33
C TYR A 61 14.97 -9.41 15.87
N ARG A 62 15.09 -8.29 16.59
CA ARG A 62 13.96 -7.38 16.80
C ARG A 62 13.26 -7.28 15.45
N SER A 63 11.95 -7.58 15.42
CA SER A 63 11.09 -7.41 14.25
C SER A 63 11.54 -6.12 13.58
N GLY A 64 12.23 -6.25 12.44
CA GLY A 64 12.85 -5.09 11.83
C GLY A 64 11.74 -4.12 11.42
N LYS A 65 12.06 -2.83 11.31
CA LYS A 65 11.08 -1.85 10.81
C LYS A 65 10.48 -2.38 9.50
N LYS A 66 9.15 -2.37 9.40
CA LYS A 66 8.44 -2.84 8.20
C LYS A 66 9.00 -2.12 6.98
N ILE A 67 9.32 -2.86 5.92
CA ILE A 67 9.79 -2.28 4.66
C ILE A 67 8.60 -1.50 4.05
N THR A 68 8.85 -0.23 3.75
CA THR A 68 7.85 0.67 3.18
C THR A 68 8.07 0.88 1.68
N GLY A 69 7.06 1.37 0.97
CA GLY A 69 7.22 1.74 -0.44
C GLY A 69 8.27 2.85 -0.65
N LYS A 70 8.53 3.69 0.36
CA LYS A 70 9.59 4.71 0.32
C LYS A 70 10.97 4.06 0.31
N ASP A 71 11.18 3.02 1.12
CA ASP A 71 12.44 2.28 1.17
C ASP A 71 12.75 1.64 -0.20
N ILE A 72 11.73 1.05 -0.85
CA ILE A 72 11.88 0.43 -2.18
C ILE A 72 12.16 1.48 -3.26
N ALA A 73 11.44 2.61 -3.25
CA ALA A 73 11.68 3.69 -4.20
C ALA A 73 13.09 4.28 -4.06
N LEU A 74 13.53 4.52 -2.82
CA LEU A 74 14.88 5.02 -2.53
C LEU A 74 15.96 4.03 -2.98
N PHE A 75 15.81 2.75 -2.64
CA PHE A 75 16.69 1.69 -3.11
C PHE A 75 16.79 1.68 -4.65
N THR A 76 15.65 1.73 -5.34
CA THR A 76 15.60 1.71 -6.81
C THR A 76 16.30 2.92 -7.40
N ARG A 77 16.07 4.12 -6.84
CA ARG A 77 16.73 5.36 -7.27
C ARG A 77 18.24 5.31 -7.04
N GLN A 78 18.67 4.87 -5.86
CA GLN A 78 20.09 4.78 -5.54
C GLN A 78 20.80 3.76 -6.43
N LEU A 79 20.19 2.59 -6.65
CA LEU A 79 20.73 1.58 -7.56
C LEU A 79 20.86 2.14 -8.99
N ALA A 80 19.83 2.82 -9.50
CA ALA A 80 19.87 3.46 -10.82
C ALA A 80 20.99 4.51 -10.92
N THR A 81 21.15 5.37 -9.91
CA THR A 81 22.20 6.39 -9.89
C THR A 81 23.60 5.78 -9.87
N MET A 82 23.81 4.73 -9.07
CA MET A 82 25.10 4.06 -8.96
C MET A 82 25.47 3.34 -10.26
N MET A 83 24.49 2.64 -10.87
CA MET A 83 24.67 1.99 -12.16
C MET A 83 24.98 3.00 -13.26
N LYS A 84 24.24 4.11 -13.33
CA LYS A 84 24.51 5.21 -14.28
C LYS A 84 25.88 5.86 -14.09
N ALA A 85 26.44 5.80 -12.88
CA ALA A 85 27.80 6.25 -12.59
C ALA A 85 28.87 5.20 -12.93
N GLY A 86 28.49 4.07 -13.54
CA GLY A 86 29.40 2.98 -13.93
C GLY A 86 29.84 2.09 -12.77
N VAL A 87 29.19 2.18 -11.60
CA VAL A 87 29.55 1.33 -10.45
C VAL A 87 29.03 -0.10 -10.69
N PRO A 88 29.89 -1.13 -10.58
CA PRO A 88 29.49 -2.52 -10.76
C PRO A 88 28.24 -2.89 -9.93
N LEU A 89 27.34 -3.71 -10.49
CA LEU A 89 26.05 -4.06 -9.88
C LEU A 89 26.20 -4.57 -8.44
N LEU A 90 27.06 -5.57 -8.21
CA LEU A 90 27.28 -6.14 -6.88
C LEU A 90 27.82 -5.11 -5.86
N GLN A 91 28.65 -4.16 -6.32
CA GLN A 91 29.17 -3.08 -5.48
C GLN A 91 28.08 -2.05 -5.17
N SER A 92 27.23 -1.72 -6.15
CA SER A 92 26.06 -0.86 -5.96
C SER A 92 25.11 -1.43 -4.91
N PHE A 93 24.82 -2.74 -4.96
CA PHE A 93 24.03 -3.42 -3.92
C PHE A 93 24.69 -3.35 -2.53
N ASP A 94 26.01 -3.50 -2.44
CA ASP A 94 26.74 -3.42 -1.17
C ASP A 94 26.69 -2.01 -0.55
N ILE A 95 26.93 -0.97 -1.36
CA ILE A 95 26.90 0.43 -0.94
C ILE A 95 25.50 0.82 -0.48
N VAL A 96 24.48 0.53 -1.31
CA VAL A 96 23.09 0.87 -1.02
C VAL A 96 22.56 0.08 0.18
N GLY A 97 22.90 -1.20 0.28
CA GLY A 97 22.49 -2.05 1.40
C GLY A 97 23.09 -1.62 2.74
N LYS A 98 24.39 -1.29 2.78
CA LYS A 98 25.06 -0.80 4.00
C LYS A 98 24.59 0.60 4.42
N GLY A 99 24.26 1.45 3.44
CA GLY A 99 23.80 2.83 3.67
C GLY A 99 22.32 2.98 4.05
N HIS A 100 21.53 1.90 3.99
CA HIS A 100 20.08 2.00 4.17
C HIS A 100 19.67 2.14 5.65
N ALA A 101 18.92 3.19 5.99
CA ALA A 101 18.50 3.49 7.37
C ALA A 101 17.56 2.43 8.00
N ASN A 102 16.80 1.69 7.18
CA ASN A 102 15.96 0.59 7.62
C ASN A 102 16.73 -0.77 7.62
N PRO A 103 16.98 -1.40 8.78
CA PRO A 103 17.73 -2.66 8.86
C PRO A 103 17.06 -3.87 8.22
N SER A 104 15.74 -3.83 8.01
CA SER A 104 15.02 -4.90 7.27
C SER A 104 15.31 -4.80 5.78
N MET A 105 15.32 -3.57 5.25
CA MET A 105 15.62 -3.32 3.85
C MET A 105 17.10 -3.61 3.55
N ALA A 106 18.01 -3.20 4.44
CA ALA A 106 19.43 -3.56 4.33
C ALA A 106 19.64 -5.07 4.21
N ARG A 107 18.93 -5.87 5.03
CA ARG A 107 18.95 -7.33 4.96
C ARG A 107 18.42 -7.85 3.62
N LEU A 108 17.25 -7.36 3.18
CA LEU A 108 16.68 -7.73 1.89
C LEU A 108 17.65 -7.46 0.73
N ILE A 109 18.31 -6.29 0.73
CA ILE A 109 19.29 -5.91 -0.30
C ILE A 109 20.50 -6.84 -0.26
N MET A 110 20.99 -7.20 0.93
CA MET A 110 22.12 -8.13 1.08
C MET A 110 21.77 -9.56 0.68
N ASP A 111 20.55 -10.01 0.96
CA ASP A 111 20.05 -11.31 0.52
C ASP A 111 19.94 -11.34 -1.02
N LEU A 112 19.43 -10.28 -1.65
CA LEU A 112 19.43 -10.13 -3.11
C LEU A 112 20.85 -10.12 -3.69
N ARG A 113 21.78 -9.37 -3.08
CA ARG A 113 23.20 -9.37 -3.47
C ARG A 113 23.78 -10.78 -3.48
N SER A 114 23.54 -11.53 -2.40
CA SER A 114 24.04 -12.90 -2.26
C SER A 114 23.48 -13.81 -3.35
N ASP A 115 22.19 -13.69 -3.69
CA ASP A 115 21.57 -14.48 -4.75
C ASP A 115 22.21 -14.18 -6.12
N ILE A 116 22.46 -12.91 -6.42
CA ILE A 116 23.10 -12.47 -7.67
C ILE A 116 24.56 -12.93 -7.72
N GLU A 117 25.28 -12.86 -6.61
CA GLU A 117 26.66 -13.33 -6.47
C GLU A 117 26.78 -14.84 -6.71
N THR A 118 25.74 -15.61 -6.37
CA THR A 118 25.66 -17.05 -6.69
C THR A 118 25.24 -17.36 -8.14
N GLY A 119 25.04 -16.33 -8.98
CA GLY A 119 24.70 -16.48 -10.41
C GLY A 119 23.20 -16.51 -10.72
N THR A 120 22.33 -16.18 -9.76
CA THR A 120 20.89 -16.01 -10.06
C THR A 120 20.69 -14.72 -10.86
N SER A 121 19.92 -14.77 -11.95
CA SER A 121 19.57 -13.54 -12.69
C SER A 121 18.82 -12.55 -11.82
N LEU A 122 18.98 -11.26 -12.13
CA LEU A 122 18.45 -10.17 -11.33
C LEU A 122 16.92 -10.23 -11.23
N ASN A 123 16.24 -10.54 -12.34
CA ASN A 123 14.79 -10.76 -12.38
C ASN A 123 14.35 -11.88 -11.40
N ASN A 124 15.03 -13.02 -11.44
CA ASN A 124 14.67 -14.17 -10.61
C ASN A 124 14.94 -13.90 -9.11
N ALA A 125 16.00 -13.16 -8.79
CA ALA A 125 16.29 -12.73 -7.42
C ALA A 125 15.15 -11.85 -6.87
N PHE A 126 14.68 -10.86 -7.64
CA PHE A 126 13.55 -10.00 -7.23
C PHE A 126 12.23 -10.77 -7.12
N ARG A 127 11.95 -11.74 -8.01
CA ARG A 127 10.73 -12.57 -7.98
C ARG A 127 10.58 -13.40 -6.71
N LYS A 128 11.66 -13.70 -5.98
CA LYS A 128 11.59 -14.34 -4.65
C LYS A 128 10.86 -13.49 -3.61
N TYR A 129 10.71 -12.19 -3.85
CA TYR A 129 10.12 -11.22 -2.92
C TYR A 129 8.92 -10.47 -3.54
N PRO A 130 7.82 -11.17 -3.89
CA PRO A 130 6.67 -10.58 -4.59
C PRO A 130 5.88 -9.56 -3.76
N LEU A 131 6.10 -9.52 -2.45
CA LEU A 131 5.51 -8.51 -1.56
C LEU A 131 6.09 -7.10 -1.80
N TYR A 132 7.33 -7.02 -2.28
CA TYR A 132 8.06 -5.77 -2.44
C TYR A 132 8.27 -5.42 -3.93
N PHE A 133 8.50 -6.42 -4.76
CA PHE A 133 8.72 -6.27 -6.19
C PHE A 133 7.53 -6.86 -6.94
N ASP A 134 6.76 -5.98 -7.58
CA ASP A 134 5.62 -6.35 -8.43
C ASP A 134 6.09 -6.99 -9.75
N PRO A 135 5.21 -7.71 -10.47
CA PRO A 135 5.55 -8.32 -11.75
C PRO A 135 6.14 -7.32 -12.75
N LEU A 136 5.62 -6.09 -12.77
CA LEU A 136 6.14 -4.99 -13.58
C LEU A 136 7.62 -4.71 -13.31
N PHE A 137 8.01 -4.58 -12.03
CA PHE A 137 9.40 -4.35 -11.65
C PHE A 137 10.30 -5.49 -12.12
N CYS A 138 9.87 -6.73 -11.89
CA CYS A 138 10.63 -7.92 -12.26
C CYS A 138 10.80 -8.04 -13.79
N ASN A 139 9.73 -7.76 -14.55
CA ASN A 139 9.74 -7.85 -16.01
C ASN A 139 10.61 -6.77 -16.65
N LEU A 140 10.56 -5.52 -16.15
CA LEU A 140 11.44 -4.45 -16.61
C LEU A 140 12.91 -4.77 -16.34
N VAL A 141 13.21 -5.26 -15.13
CA VAL A 141 14.57 -5.65 -14.79
C VAL A 141 15.06 -6.79 -15.68
N GLY A 142 14.21 -7.79 -15.94
CA GLY A 142 14.54 -8.90 -16.85
C GLY A 142 14.80 -8.45 -18.28
N ALA A 143 13.96 -7.57 -18.82
CA ALA A 143 14.17 -6.99 -20.15
C ALA A 143 15.49 -6.20 -20.21
N GLY A 144 15.81 -5.43 -19.17
CA GLY A 144 17.03 -4.63 -19.11
C GLY A 144 18.29 -5.46 -18.98
N GLU A 145 18.23 -6.54 -18.20
CA GLU A 145 19.32 -7.52 -18.06
C GLU A 145 19.58 -8.25 -19.39
N GLN A 146 18.53 -8.68 -20.09
CA GLN A 146 18.65 -9.39 -21.36
C GLN A 146 19.10 -8.50 -22.53
N ALA A 147 18.63 -7.25 -22.57
CA ALA A 147 18.97 -6.29 -23.63
C ALA A 147 20.21 -5.44 -23.31
N GLY A 148 20.85 -5.63 -22.14
CA GLY A 148 22.04 -4.88 -21.74
C GLY A 148 21.80 -3.40 -21.42
N ILE A 149 20.54 -2.97 -21.29
CA ILE A 149 20.11 -1.58 -21.05
C ILE A 149 19.60 -1.38 -19.61
N LEU A 150 20.12 -2.17 -18.66
CA LEU A 150 19.65 -2.19 -17.28
C LEU A 150 19.72 -0.81 -16.60
N GLU A 151 20.72 0.00 -16.91
CA GLU A 151 20.90 1.35 -16.34
C GLU A 151 19.72 2.28 -16.66
N ASP A 152 19.31 2.30 -17.93
CA ASP A 152 18.19 3.11 -18.41
C ASP A 152 16.87 2.61 -17.82
N LEU A 153 16.68 1.29 -17.76
CA LEU A 153 15.44 0.72 -17.23
C LEU A 153 15.31 0.93 -15.73
N LEU A 154 16.39 0.80 -14.97
CA LEU A 154 16.38 1.13 -13.55
C LEU A 154 16.09 2.62 -13.32
N THR A 155 16.60 3.50 -14.18
CA THR A 155 16.30 4.94 -14.12
C THR A 155 14.81 5.20 -14.34
N ARG A 156 14.21 4.58 -15.36
CA ARG A 156 12.76 4.68 -15.64
C ARG A 156 11.93 4.10 -14.50
N LEU A 157 12.34 2.95 -13.97
CA LEU A 157 11.68 2.27 -12.85
C LEU A 157 11.73 3.10 -11.56
N ALA A 158 12.84 3.77 -11.29
CA ALA A 158 12.98 4.70 -10.18
C ALA A 158 12.00 5.88 -10.31
N VAL A 159 11.93 6.51 -11.48
CA VAL A 159 10.97 7.60 -11.76
C VAL A 159 9.54 7.10 -11.56
N TYR A 160 9.20 5.93 -12.09
CA TYR A 160 7.87 5.33 -11.92
C TYR A 160 7.51 5.11 -10.44
N LYS A 161 8.41 4.54 -9.64
CA LYS A 161 8.16 4.29 -8.20
C LYS A 161 8.05 5.60 -7.42
N GLU A 162 8.86 6.61 -7.73
CA GLU A 162 8.77 7.94 -7.13
C GLU A 162 7.45 8.64 -7.43
N LYS A 163 7.04 8.67 -8.70
CA LYS A 163 5.76 9.25 -9.14
C LYS A 163 4.57 8.53 -8.50
N THR A 164 4.57 7.20 -8.50
CA THR A 164 3.54 6.39 -7.85
C THR A 164 3.45 6.70 -6.35
N LEU A 165 4.60 6.88 -5.69
CA LEU A 165 4.65 7.20 -4.28
C LEU A 165 4.18 8.63 -3.99
N ALA A 166 4.51 9.59 -4.86
CA ALA A 166 4.04 10.96 -4.77
C ALA A 166 2.51 11.02 -4.87
N ILE A 167 1.91 10.34 -5.86
CA ILE A 167 0.44 10.25 -6.01
C ILE A 167 -0.20 9.67 -4.75
N LYS A 168 0.31 8.54 -4.24
CA LYS A 168 -0.20 7.93 -2.99
C LYS A 168 -0.04 8.87 -1.80
N GLY A 169 1.06 9.61 -1.74
CA GLY A 169 1.34 10.61 -0.70
C GLY A 169 0.33 11.75 -0.72
N LYS A 170 0.03 12.30 -1.90
CA LYS A 170 -0.95 13.37 -2.09
C LYS A 170 -2.36 12.93 -1.68
N ILE A 171 -2.80 11.76 -2.16
CA ILE A 171 -4.11 11.19 -1.78
C ILE A 171 -4.19 10.99 -0.27
N LYS A 172 -3.14 10.42 0.34
CA LYS A 172 -3.11 10.23 1.80
C LYS A 172 -3.20 11.58 2.52
N SER A 173 -2.40 12.56 2.12
CA SER A 173 -2.36 13.89 2.75
C SER A 173 -3.71 14.60 2.67
N ALA A 174 -4.36 14.57 1.51
CA ALA A 174 -5.69 15.15 1.29
C ALA A 174 -6.75 14.54 2.22
N LEU A 175 -6.67 13.23 2.50
CA LEU A 175 -7.63 12.53 3.37
C LEU A 175 -7.33 12.64 4.86
N MET A 176 -6.10 12.98 5.25
CA MET A 176 -5.73 13.04 6.68
C MET A 176 -6.54 14.09 7.43
N TYR A 177 -6.72 15.29 6.86
CA TYR A 177 -7.42 16.40 7.51
C TYR A 177 -8.91 16.09 7.77
N PRO A 178 -9.70 15.66 6.77
CA PRO A 178 -11.09 15.25 6.99
C PRO A 178 -11.26 14.13 8.01
N VAL A 179 -10.42 13.09 7.94
CA VAL A 179 -10.50 11.96 8.87
C VAL A 179 -10.17 12.41 10.29
N ALA A 180 -9.18 13.30 10.48
CA ALA A 180 -8.85 13.83 11.79
C ALA A 180 -9.99 14.65 12.40
N ILE A 181 -10.62 15.55 11.63
CA ILE A 181 -11.73 16.36 12.13
C ILE A 181 -12.94 15.49 12.46
N LEU A 182 -13.32 14.58 11.57
CA LEU A 182 -14.44 13.67 11.82
C LEU A 182 -14.18 12.77 13.03
N ALA A 183 -12.94 12.31 13.24
CA ALA A 183 -12.57 11.54 14.42
C ALA A 183 -12.70 12.38 15.71
N ILE A 184 -12.20 13.61 15.72
CA ILE A 184 -12.32 14.52 16.88
C ILE A 184 -13.79 14.82 17.15
N ALA A 185 -14.56 15.18 16.13
CA ALA A 185 -15.98 15.45 16.26
C ALA A 185 -16.74 14.24 16.81
N PHE A 186 -16.47 13.05 16.29
CA PHE A 186 -17.07 11.82 16.79
C PHE A 186 -16.73 11.56 18.26
N ILE A 187 -15.48 11.78 18.68
CA ILE A 187 -15.06 11.65 20.09
C ILE A 187 -15.80 12.66 20.97
N VAL A 188 -15.84 13.94 20.57
CA VAL A 188 -16.52 15.00 21.34
C VAL A 188 -18.01 14.71 21.45
N THR A 189 -18.67 14.36 20.36
CA THR A 189 -20.08 13.95 20.36
C THR A 189 -20.31 12.74 21.27
N ALA A 190 -19.45 11.72 21.20
CA ALA A 190 -19.59 10.54 22.05
C ALA A 190 -19.47 10.90 23.55
N VAL A 191 -18.52 11.76 23.93
CA VAL A 191 -18.39 12.24 25.32
C VAL A 191 -19.65 12.98 25.76
N ILE A 192 -20.16 13.90 24.94
CA ILE A 192 -21.38 14.65 25.26
C ILE A 192 -22.59 13.71 25.41
N MET A 193 -22.74 12.74 24.49
CA MET A 193 -23.85 11.79 24.52
C MET A 193 -23.80 10.82 25.70
N ILE A 194 -22.60 10.41 26.15
CA ILE A 194 -22.44 9.44 27.24
C ILE A 194 -22.51 10.11 28.63
N TRP A 195 -21.99 11.34 28.76
CA TRP A 195 -21.82 11.97 30.08
C TRP A 195 -22.72 13.18 30.28
N VAL A 196 -22.79 14.07 29.29
CA VAL A 196 -23.44 15.38 29.45
C VAL A 196 -24.94 15.27 29.28
N VAL A 197 -25.42 14.61 28.22
CA VAL A 197 -26.87 14.47 27.97
C VAL A 197 -27.59 13.74 29.13
N PRO A 198 -27.06 12.65 29.72
CA PRO A 198 -27.70 12.01 30.87
C PRO A 198 -27.74 12.90 32.13
N ALA A 199 -26.71 13.71 32.37
CA ALA A 199 -26.71 14.67 33.47
C ALA A 199 -27.79 15.74 33.29
N PHE A 200 -28.06 16.18 32.06
CA PHE A 200 -29.17 17.08 31.78
C PHE A 200 -30.54 16.38 31.92
N LYS A 201 -30.65 15.10 31.55
CA LYS A 201 -31.88 14.32 31.74
C LYS A 201 -32.27 14.26 33.23
N SER A 202 -31.33 14.00 34.13
CA SER A 202 -31.63 13.91 35.57
C SER A 202 -32.11 15.25 36.13
N VAL A 203 -31.52 16.36 35.68
CA VAL A 203 -31.94 17.72 36.05
C VAL A 203 -33.36 18.02 35.54
N PHE A 204 -33.69 17.67 34.30
CA PHE A 204 -35.02 17.93 33.75
C PHE A 204 -36.13 17.01 34.29
N ALA A 205 -35.78 15.77 34.67
CA ALA A 205 -36.74 14.86 35.29
C ALA A 205 -37.32 15.42 36.60
N SER A 206 -36.57 16.25 37.34
CA SER A 206 -37.04 16.93 38.55
C SER A 206 -38.00 18.10 38.30
N PHE A 207 -38.10 18.65 37.08
CA PHE A 207 -38.94 19.82 36.79
C PHE A 207 -40.38 19.50 36.37
N GLY A 208 -40.74 18.21 36.22
CA GLY A 208 -42.12 17.79 35.96
C GLY A 208 -42.76 18.28 34.65
N ALA A 209 -41.99 18.92 33.77
CA ALA A 209 -42.48 19.49 32.51
C ALA A 209 -42.25 18.54 31.33
N ASN A 210 -43.19 18.52 30.37
CA ASN A 210 -43.05 17.78 29.12
C ASN A 210 -41.88 18.34 28.30
N LEU A 211 -40.83 17.53 28.15
CA LEU A 211 -39.66 17.89 27.35
C LEU A 211 -40.04 18.08 25.87
N PRO A 212 -39.47 19.07 25.17
CA PRO A 212 -39.65 19.24 23.74
C PRO A 212 -39.25 17.99 22.94
N THR A 213 -39.95 17.73 21.83
CA THR A 213 -39.70 16.57 20.94
C THR A 213 -38.24 16.43 20.48
N PRO A 214 -37.53 17.50 20.07
CA PRO A 214 -36.11 17.39 19.69
C PRO A 214 -35.22 16.90 20.85
N THR A 215 -35.51 17.33 22.08
CA THR A 215 -34.79 16.90 23.28
C THR A 215 -35.06 15.43 23.59
N LEU A 216 -36.32 14.97 23.46
CA LEU A 216 -36.70 13.57 23.65
C LEU A 216 -35.95 12.63 22.68
N VAL A 217 -35.81 13.03 21.40
CA VAL A 217 -35.06 12.25 20.41
C VAL A 217 -33.59 12.14 20.81
N VAL A 218 -32.95 13.25 21.19
CA VAL A 218 -31.53 13.23 21.60
C VAL A 218 -31.32 12.42 22.88
N MET A 219 -32.24 12.48 23.85
CA MET A 219 -32.17 11.65 25.05
C MET A 219 -32.35 10.16 24.73
N ALA A 220 -33.26 9.79 23.82
CA ALA A 220 -33.41 8.41 23.37
C ALA A 220 -32.15 7.88 22.67
N ILE A 221 -31.52 8.70 21.82
CA ILE A 221 -30.24 8.35 21.18
C ILE A 221 -29.11 8.25 22.23
N SER A 222 -29.09 9.13 23.23
CA SER A 222 -28.12 9.11 24.33
C SER A 222 -28.26 7.87 25.19
N GLU A 223 -29.48 7.46 25.56
CA GLU A 223 -29.73 6.21 26.28
C GLU A 223 -29.24 5.01 25.50
N PHE A 224 -29.54 4.95 24.21
CA PHE A 224 -28.99 3.91 23.33
C PHE A 224 -27.46 3.92 23.31
N PHE A 225 -26.84 5.10 23.21
CA PHE A 225 -25.39 5.26 23.26
C PHE A 225 -24.80 4.80 24.61
N VAL A 226 -25.36 5.21 25.74
CA VAL A 226 -24.86 4.86 27.09
C VAL A 226 -24.99 3.36 27.35
N THR A 227 -26.10 2.72 26.94
CA THR A 227 -26.29 1.28 27.15
C THR A 227 -25.41 0.44 26.22
N TRP A 228 -25.27 0.84 24.96
CA TRP A 228 -24.65 0.02 23.91
C TRP A 228 -23.30 0.54 23.41
N TRP A 229 -22.65 1.50 24.10
CA TRP A 229 -21.39 2.11 23.62
C TRP A 229 -20.33 1.06 23.28
N TRP A 230 -20.11 0.06 24.12
CA TRP A 230 -19.14 -1.01 23.90
C TRP A 230 -19.46 -1.84 22.66
N LEU A 231 -20.75 -2.04 22.36
CA LEU A 231 -21.23 -2.73 21.16
C LEU A 231 -21.18 -1.85 19.91
N ILE A 232 -21.39 -0.53 20.03
CA ILE A 232 -21.24 0.44 18.95
C ILE A 232 -19.76 0.54 18.55
N PHE A 233 -18.87 0.81 19.51
CA PHE A 233 -17.44 0.86 19.25
C PHE A 233 -16.91 -0.51 18.80
N GLY A 234 -17.32 -1.59 19.47
CA GLY A 234 -16.95 -2.95 19.09
C GLY A 234 -17.41 -3.33 17.68
N SER A 235 -18.62 -2.96 17.28
CA SER A 235 -19.15 -3.24 15.94
C SER A 235 -18.50 -2.35 14.87
N ILE A 236 -18.21 -1.08 15.15
CA ILE A 236 -17.48 -0.21 14.21
C ILE A 236 -16.06 -0.76 13.98
N PHE A 237 -15.31 -1.01 15.04
CA PHE A 237 -13.95 -1.56 14.93
C PHE A 237 -13.96 -2.97 14.31
N GLY A 238 -14.91 -3.82 14.71
CA GLY A 238 -15.09 -5.16 14.16
C GLY A 238 -15.41 -5.12 12.68
N THR A 239 -16.38 -4.30 12.26
CA THR A 239 -16.77 -4.16 10.85
C THR A 239 -15.62 -3.62 10.03
N ILE A 240 -14.91 -2.59 10.49
CA ILE A 240 -13.73 -2.06 9.80
C ILE A 240 -12.66 -3.15 9.66
N TYR A 241 -12.36 -3.88 10.73
CA TYR A 241 -11.36 -4.95 10.72
C TYR A 241 -11.74 -6.09 9.77
N PHE A 242 -12.96 -6.64 9.89
CA PHE A 242 -13.44 -7.71 9.02
C PHE A 242 -13.58 -7.26 7.57
N PHE A 243 -13.98 -6.01 7.33
CA PHE A 243 -14.03 -5.42 6.00
C PHE A 243 -12.63 -5.33 5.37
N PHE A 244 -11.63 -4.82 6.10
CA PHE A 244 -10.24 -4.80 5.62
C PHE A 244 -9.70 -6.21 5.39
N GLN A 245 -10.04 -7.16 6.25
CA GLN A 245 -9.63 -8.56 6.09
C GLN A 245 -10.29 -9.21 4.87
N ALA A 246 -11.59 -8.99 4.66
CA ALA A 246 -12.34 -9.48 3.50
C ALA A 246 -11.83 -8.83 2.21
N TRP A 247 -11.54 -7.52 2.23
CA TRP A 247 -10.92 -6.82 1.10
C TRP A 247 -9.58 -7.44 0.75
N GLN A 248 -8.69 -7.66 1.72
CA GLN A 248 -7.35 -8.20 1.43
C GLN A 248 -7.39 -9.67 0.96
N ARG A 249 -8.38 -10.45 1.40
CA ARG A 249 -8.45 -11.90 1.11
C ARG A 249 -9.31 -12.26 -0.10
N SER A 250 -10.32 -11.46 -0.45
CA SER A 250 -11.30 -11.82 -1.46
C SER A 250 -11.18 -10.96 -2.71
N LEU A 251 -10.80 -11.59 -3.82
CA LEU A 251 -10.75 -10.96 -5.14
C LEU A 251 -12.12 -10.43 -5.58
N LYS A 252 -13.22 -11.11 -5.18
CA LYS A 252 -14.59 -10.67 -5.49
C LYS A 252 -14.95 -9.36 -4.78
N VAL A 253 -14.54 -9.23 -3.51
CA VAL A 253 -14.78 -8.01 -2.71
C VAL A 253 -13.96 -6.84 -3.28
N GLN A 254 -12.69 -7.07 -3.63
CA GLN A 254 -11.85 -6.06 -4.29
C GLN A 254 -12.49 -5.57 -5.59
N ARG A 255 -12.94 -6.50 -6.45
CA ARG A 255 -13.61 -6.17 -7.71
C ARG A 255 -14.90 -5.37 -7.53
N PHE A 256 -15.77 -5.80 -6.61
CA PHE A 256 -17.00 -5.07 -6.31
C PHE A 256 -16.70 -3.64 -5.87
N MET A 257 -15.70 -3.49 -5.01
CA MET A 257 -15.31 -2.20 -4.47
C MET A 257 -14.66 -1.29 -5.51
N ASP A 258 -13.80 -1.84 -6.38
CA ASP A 258 -13.21 -1.11 -7.49
C ASP A 258 -14.28 -0.53 -8.42
N ILE A 259 -15.37 -1.26 -8.66
CA ILE A 259 -16.52 -0.81 -9.45
C ILE A 259 -17.35 0.24 -8.68
N ALA A 260 -17.63 0.00 -7.40
CA ALA A 260 -18.41 0.90 -6.56
C ALA A 260 -17.72 2.27 -6.41
N LEU A 261 -16.40 2.27 -6.16
CA LEU A 261 -15.59 3.48 -6.04
C LEU A 261 -15.51 4.26 -7.35
N LEU A 262 -15.47 3.60 -8.51
CA LEU A 262 -15.52 4.26 -9.82
C LEU A 262 -16.87 4.95 -10.10
N LYS A 263 -17.97 4.46 -9.49
CA LYS A 263 -19.30 5.06 -9.61
C LYS A 263 -19.58 6.15 -8.58
N ALA A 264 -18.73 6.30 -7.56
CA ALA A 264 -18.90 7.34 -6.57
C ALA A 264 -18.68 8.73 -7.22
N PRO A 265 -19.60 9.70 -7.07
CA PRO A 265 -19.56 10.96 -7.81
C PRO A 265 -18.30 11.80 -7.51
N ILE A 266 -17.79 11.74 -6.28
CA ILE A 266 -16.63 12.53 -5.84
C ILE A 266 -15.31 11.75 -6.05
N PHE A 267 -15.25 10.48 -5.66
CA PHE A 267 -14.02 9.68 -5.72
C PHE A 267 -13.79 9.01 -7.09
N GLY A 268 -14.86 8.76 -7.86
CA GLY A 268 -14.79 8.00 -9.11
C GLY A 268 -14.00 8.72 -10.20
N THR A 269 -14.08 10.04 -10.26
CA THR A 269 -13.31 10.87 -11.20
C THR A 269 -11.81 10.78 -10.91
N VAL A 270 -11.41 10.94 -9.64
CA VAL A 270 -10.02 10.81 -9.18
C VAL A 270 -9.47 9.42 -9.48
N ILE A 271 -10.23 8.38 -9.15
CA ILE A 271 -9.80 6.98 -9.34
C ILE A 271 -9.65 6.66 -10.82
N ARG A 272 -10.58 7.12 -11.67
CA ARG A 272 -10.51 6.94 -13.12
C ARG A 272 -9.27 7.62 -13.71
N LYS A 273 -9.06 8.91 -13.41
CA LYS A 273 -7.88 9.66 -13.86
C LYS A 273 -6.58 9.01 -13.38
N ALA A 274 -6.54 8.56 -12.12
CA ALA A 274 -5.38 7.88 -11.56
C ALA A 274 -5.11 6.50 -12.14
N ALA A 275 -6.15 5.75 -12.50
CA ALA A 275 -6.03 4.47 -13.19
C ALA A 275 -5.48 4.67 -14.61
N ILE A 276 -5.98 5.67 -15.35
CA ILE A 276 -5.48 6.03 -16.68
C ILE A 276 -4.02 6.48 -16.59
N ALA A 277 -3.68 7.39 -15.67
CA ALA A 277 -2.30 7.87 -15.48
C ALA A 277 -1.32 6.72 -15.22
N ARG A 278 -1.67 5.79 -14.32
CA ARG A 278 -0.83 4.60 -14.06
C ARG A 278 -0.74 3.68 -15.26
N TRP A 279 -1.86 3.44 -15.95
CA TRP A 279 -1.90 2.57 -17.13
C TRP A 279 -1.00 3.13 -18.23
N THR A 280 -1.16 4.41 -18.60
CA THR A 280 -0.39 5.04 -19.67
C THR A 280 1.08 5.22 -19.30
N ARG A 281 1.39 5.62 -18.05
CA ARG A 281 2.78 5.70 -17.56
C ARG A 281 3.48 4.36 -17.63
N THR A 282 2.78 3.30 -17.21
CA THR A 282 3.35 1.95 -17.19
C THR A 282 3.60 1.48 -18.62
N LEU A 283 2.62 1.65 -19.51
CA LEU A 283 2.78 1.22 -20.90
C LEU A 283 3.88 2.01 -21.62
N ALA A 284 3.95 3.33 -21.42
CA ALA A 284 5.04 4.16 -21.93
C ALA A 284 6.41 3.66 -21.47
N THR A 285 6.52 3.31 -20.19
CA THR A 285 7.78 2.84 -19.60
C THR A 285 8.21 1.49 -20.16
N MET A 286 7.27 0.55 -20.32
CA MET A 286 7.53 -0.78 -20.89
C MET A 286 7.86 -0.70 -22.38
N PHE A 287 7.12 0.10 -23.13
CA PHE A 287 7.33 0.24 -24.57
C PHE A 287 8.65 0.93 -24.88
N ALA A 288 8.98 2.01 -24.15
CA ALA A 288 10.28 2.67 -24.25
C ALA A 288 11.47 1.81 -23.78
N ALA A 289 11.18 0.74 -23.02
CA ALA A 289 12.15 -0.26 -22.62
C ALA A 289 12.36 -1.36 -23.68
N GLY A 290 11.66 -1.28 -24.82
CA GLY A 290 11.70 -2.29 -25.87
C GLY A 290 10.96 -3.58 -25.52
N VAL A 291 10.14 -3.60 -24.45
CA VAL A 291 9.33 -4.77 -24.13
C VAL A 291 8.22 -4.93 -25.17
N PRO A 292 8.03 -6.13 -25.77
CA PRO A 292 6.96 -6.37 -26.72
C PRO A 292 5.59 -5.94 -26.20
N LEU A 293 4.76 -5.33 -27.05
CA LEU A 293 3.48 -4.74 -26.64
C LEU A 293 2.56 -5.72 -25.90
N VAL A 294 2.45 -6.95 -26.38
CA VAL A 294 1.60 -7.99 -25.77
C VAL A 294 2.10 -8.37 -24.36
N GLU A 295 3.42 -8.42 -24.15
CA GLU A 295 4.01 -8.69 -22.83
C GLU A 295 3.89 -7.48 -21.89
N ALA A 296 4.03 -6.27 -22.44
CA ALA A 296 3.83 -5.03 -21.70
C ALA A 296 2.40 -4.95 -21.15
N LEU A 297 1.40 -5.29 -21.96
CA LEU A 297 -0.01 -5.24 -21.56
C LEU A 297 -0.35 -6.15 -20.37
N ASP A 298 0.31 -7.31 -20.23
CA ASP A 298 0.14 -8.20 -19.06
C ASP A 298 0.51 -7.47 -17.74
N SER A 299 1.61 -6.71 -17.79
CA SER A 299 2.12 -5.96 -16.63
C SER A 299 1.32 -4.67 -16.37
N VAL A 300 0.85 -4.01 -17.43
CA VAL A 300 0.13 -2.74 -17.37
C VAL A 300 -1.24 -2.90 -16.70
N GLY A 301 -1.96 -3.99 -16.98
CA GLY A 301 -3.27 -4.24 -16.38
C GLY A 301 -3.22 -4.30 -14.86
N GLY A 302 -2.18 -4.92 -14.30
CA GLY A 302 -1.96 -4.96 -12.84
C GLY A 302 -1.56 -3.60 -12.26
N ALA A 303 -0.76 -2.82 -12.99
CA ALA A 303 -0.28 -1.51 -12.55
C ALA A 303 -1.38 -0.44 -12.51
N ALA A 304 -2.41 -0.55 -13.37
CA ALA A 304 -3.57 0.33 -13.35
C ALA A 304 -4.30 0.33 -11.99
N GLY A 305 -4.19 -0.75 -11.21
CA GLY A 305 -4.66 -0.80 -9.81
C GLY A 305 -6.18 -0.72 -9.65
N ASN A 306 -6.93 -1.07 -10.70
CA ASN A 306 -8.39 -1.17 -10.68
C ASN A 306 -8.83 -2.34 -11.56
N ALA A 307 -9.73 -3.18 -11.06
CA ALA A 307 -10.19 -4.37 -11.74
C ALA A 307 -10.82 -4.12 -13.12
N VAL A 308 -11.54 -3.00 -13.30
CA VAL A 308 -12.18 -2.65 -14.58
C VAL A 308 -11.11 -2.42 -15.65
N TYR A 309 -10.04 -1.71 -15.31
CA TYR A 309 -8.91 -1.49 -16.20
C TYR A 309 -8.09 -2.75 -16.43
N LEU A 310 -7.93 -3.62 -15.41
CA LEU A 310 -7.28 -4.92 -15.57
C LEU A 310 -8.02 -5.80 -16.58
N ASP A 311 -9.34 -5.95 -16.43
CA ASP A 311 -10.16 -6.78 -17.31
C ASP A 311 -10.23 -6.19 -18.73
N ALA A 312 -10.30 -4.86 -18.85
CA ALA A 312 -10.20 -4.17 -20.14
C ALA A 312 -8.84 -4.39 -20.82
N THR A 313 -7.73 -4.32 -20.06
CA THR A 313 -6.38 -4.54 -20.58
C THR A 313 -6.19 -5.95 -21.10
N ARG A 314 -6.78 -6.95 -20.43
CA ARG A 314 -6.77 -8.35 -20.91
C ARG A 314 -7.49 -8.52 -22.24
N ARG A 315 -8.62 -7.82 -22.43
CA ARG A 315 -9.33 -7.82 -23.73
C ARG A 315 -8.46 -7.18 -24.81
N ILE A 316 -7.87 -6.02 -24.51
CA ILE A 316 -6.95 -5.33 -25.42
C ILE A 316 -5.78 -6.22 -25.82
N GLN A 317 -5.15 -6.88 -24.84
CA GLN A 317 -4.05 -7.82 -25.06
C GLN A 317 -4.45 -8.95 -26.01
N ASN A 318 -5.62 -9.56 -25.80
CA ASN A 318 -6.12 -10.63 -26.66
C ASN A 318 -6.34 -10.11 -28.10
N GLU A 319 -7.01 -8.98 -28.28
CA GLU A 319 -7.26 -8.40 -29.60
C GLU A 319 -5.95 -8.04 -30.34
N VAL A 320 -5.01 -7.41 -29.63
CA VAL A 320 -3.69 -7.07 -30.18
C VAL A 320 -2.89 -8.32 -30.54
N SER A 321 -2.95 -9.38 -29.72
CA SER A 321 -2.28 -10.66 -30.02
C SER A 321 -2.85 -11.34 -31.27
N THR A 322 -4.10 -11.07 -31.62
CA THR A 322 -4.75 -11.54 -32.86
C THR A 322 -4.53 -10.62 -34.06
N GLY A 323 -3.74 -9.54 -33.91
CA GLY A 323 -3.36 -8.63 -35.01
C GLY A 323 -4.24 -7.40 -35.15
N THR A 324 -5.14 -7.12 -34.21
CA THR A 324 -5.89 -5.84 -34.18
C THR A 324 -4.97 -4.71 -33.71
N SER A 325 -5.12 -3.50 -34.27
CA SER A 325 -4.34 -2.34 -33.83
C SER A 325 -4.65 -2.00 -32.36
N LEU A 326 -3.65 -1.43 -31.67
CA LEU A 326 -3.82 -1.05 -30.27
C LEU A 326 -4.95 -0.03 -30.11
N THR A 327 -5.03 0.92 -31.04
CA THR A 327 -6.07 1.95 -31.07
C THR A 327 -7.47 1.34 -31.15
N ALA A 328 -7.69 0.41 -32.09
CA ALA A 328 -9.00 -0.24 -32.25
C ALA A 328 -9.37 -1.07 -31.02
N ALA A 329 -8.41 -1.82 -30.47
CA ALA A 329 -8.61 -2.60 -29.26
C ALA A 329 -8.98 -1.72 -28.05
N MET A 330 -8.34 -0.56 -27.89
CA MET A 330 -8.67 0.41 -26.84
C MET A 330 -10.07 1.04 -27.02
N GLN A 331 -10.48 1.29 -28.26
CA GLN A 331 -11.83 1.77 -28.57
C GLN A 331 -12.89 0.73 -28.22
N ASN A 332 -12.67 -0.55 -28.59
CA ASN A 332 -13.56 -1.66 -28.25
C ASN A 332 -13.72 -1.84 -26.73
N ALA A 333 -12.66 -1.60 -25.97
CA ALA A 333 -12.67 -1.72 -24.51
C ALA A 333 -13.54 -0.65 -23.79
N ASN A 334 -13.79 0.52 -24.42
CA ASN A 334 -14.70 1.57 -23.91
C ASN A 334 -14.41 2.08 -22.48
N VAL A 335 -13.17 1.99 -21.99
CA VAL A 335 -12.77 2.50 -20.66
C VAL A 335 -11.86 3.73 -20.71
N PHE A 336 -11.36 4.06 -21.91
CA PHE A 336 -10.42 5.16 -22.14
C PHE A 336 -11.14 6.37 -22.74
N PRO A 337 -10.86 7.60 -22.29
CA PRO A 337 -11.34 8.81 -22.94
C PRO A 337 -10.77 8.98 -24.35
N ASN A 338 -11.49 9.72 -25.21
CA ASN A 338 -11.09 9.97 -26.60
C ASN A 338 -9.67 10.54 -26.74
N LEU A 339 -9.26 11.43 -25.82
CA LEU A 339 -7.91 11.99 -25.80
C LEU A 339 -6.83 10.90 -25.74
N VAL A 340 -7.03 9.87 -24.90
CA VAL A 340 -6.07 8.77 -24.76
C VAL A 340 -6.00 7.96 -26.05
N THR A 341 -7.16 7.57 -26.60
CA THR A 341 -7.21 6.77 -27.83
C THR A 341 -6.64 7.52 -29.04
N GLN A 342 -6.85 8.85 -29.12
CA GLN A 342 -6.30 9.68 -30.20
C GLN A 342 -4.78 9.78 -30.12
N MET A 343 -4.23 9.99 -28.92
CA MET A 343 -2.77 10.04 -28.74
C MET A 343 -2.11 8.69 -29.03
N VAL A 344 -2.78 7.59 -28.70
CA VAL A 344 -2.33 6.24 -29.08
C VAL A 344 -2.38 6.06 -30.60
N ALA A 345 -3.44 6.49 -31.26
CA ALA A 345 -3.54 6.44 -32.73
C ALA A 345 -2.38 7.18 -33.41
N ILE A 346 -2.12 8.43 -32.99
CA ILE A 346 -1.01 9.23 -33.51
C ILE A 346 0.34 8.54 -33.22
N GLY A 347 0.50 7.96 -32.03
CA GLY A 347 1.72 7.25 -31.63
C GLY A 347 1.94 5.95 -32.42
N GLU A 348 0.87 5.23 -32.74
CA GLU A 348 0.88 4.00 -33.53
C GLU A 348 1.19 4.29 -35.00
N GLU A 349 0.61 5.35 -35.59
CA GLU A 349 0.89 5.77 -36.98
C GLU A 349 2.28 6.37 -37.16
N SER A 350 2.77 7.15 -36.18
CA SER A 350 4.08 7.81 -36.24
C SER A 350 5.24 6.97 -35.71
N GLY A 351 4.95 5.80 -35.12
CA GLY A 351 5.93 4.95 -34.45
C GLY A 351 6.48 5.51 -33.13
N ALA A 352 5.93 6.62 -32.62
CA ALA A 352 6.35 7.31 -31.39
C ALA A 352 5.38 7.07 -30.22
N LEU A 353 4.93 5.82 -30.05
CA LEU A 353 3.92 5.45 -29.07
C LEU A 353 4.36 5.72 -27.62
N ASP A 354 5.63 5.51 -27.30
CA ASP A 354 6.19 5.81 -25.98
C ASP A 354 6.10 7.30 -25.63
N ALA A 355 6.46 8.18 -26.56
CA ALA A 355 6.41 9.62 -26.37
C ALA A 355 4.97 10.13 -26.21
N MET A 356 4.03 9.61 -27.01
CA MET A 356 2.62 9.98 -26.91
C MET A 356 1.99 9.48 -25.61
N LEU A 357 2.25 8.23 -25.22
CA LEU A 357 1.79 7.69 -23.94
C LEU A 357 2.37 8.43 -22.74
N ALA A 358 3.64 8.84 -22.81
CA ALA A 358 4.28 9.65 -21.77
C ALA A 358 3.59 11.01 -21.60
N LYS A 359 3.27 11.71 -22.69
CA LYS A 359 2.50 12.97 -22.63
C LYS A 359 1.11 12.78 -22.03
N VAL A 360 0.41 11.70 -22.41
CA VAL A 360 -0.90 11.37 -21.82
C VAL A 360 -0.74 11.06 -20.33
N ALA A 361 0.31 10.35 -19.92
CA ALA A 361 0.59 10.09 -18.53
C ALA A 361 0.83 11.37 -17.72
N ASP A 362 1.65 12.29 -18.23
CA ASP A 362 1.91 13.58 -17.58
C ASP A 362 0.61 14.39 -17.44
N PHE A 363 -0.19 14.48 -18.51
CA PHE A 363 -1.49 15.16 -18.49
C PHE A 363 -2.45 14.57 -17.43
N PHE A 364 -2.60 13.24 -17.39
CA PHE A 364 -3.49 12.61 -16.41
C PHE A 364 -2.92 12.61 -14.99
N GLU A 365 -1.59 12.70 -14.80
CA GLU A 365 -0.98 12.94 -13.49
C GLU A 365 -1.37 14.33 -12.95
N ASP A 366 -1.32 15.36 -13.80
CA ASP A 366 -1.73 16.72 -13.44
C ASP A 366 -3.24 16.80 -13.17
N GLU A 367 -4.06 16.15 -13.99
CA GLU A 367 -5.51 16.05 -13.79
C GLU A 367 -5.90 15.30 -12.49
N VAL A 368 -5.06 14.36 -12.04
CA VAL A 368 -5.21 13.70 -10.73
C VAL A 368 -4.91 14.69 -9.62
N ASP A 369 -3.84 15.47 -9.75
CA ASP A 369 -3.47 16.48 -8.76
C ASP A 369 -4.57 17.52 -8.58
N GLU A 370 -5.12 18.03 -9.68
CA GLU A 370 -6.24 18.97 -9.66
C GLU A 370 -7.50 18.35 -9.05
N ALA A 371 -7.83 17.11 -9.44
CA ALA A 371 -9.00 16.43 -8.89
C ALA A 371 -8.85 16.15 -7.38
N VAL A 372 -7.64 15.85 -6.90
CA VAL A 372 -7.36 15.68 -5.46
C VAL A 372 -7.47 17.02 -4.72
N ALA A 373 -7.00 18.12 -5.31
CA ALA A 373 -7.13 19.46 -4.74
C ALA A 373 -8.61 19.89 -4.65
N ALA A 374 -9.38 19.70 -5.72
CA ALA A 374 -10.82 19.99 -5.74
C ALA A 374 -11.61 19.11 -4.75
N LEU A 375 -11.24 17.84 -4.61
CA LEU A 375 -11.85 16.97 -3.60
C LEU A 375 -11.58 17.51 -2.19
N SER A 376 -10.35 17.96 -1.92
CA SER A 376 -9.97 18.52 -0.62
C SER A 376 -10.76 19.79 -0.28
N SER A 377 -10.97 20.69 -1.25
CA SER A 377 -11.73 21.93 -1.02
C SER A 377 -13.22 21.68 -0.82
N LEU A 378 -13.82 20.69 -1.51
CA LEU A 378 -15.23 20.32 -1.33
C LEU A 378 -15.50 19.64 0.01
N MET A 379 -14.50 18.99 0.62
CA MET A 379 -14.66 18.35 1.92
C MET A 379 -14.87 19.37 3.04
N GLU A 380 -14.31 20.58 2.94
CA GLU A 380 -14.40 21.57 4.02
C GLU A 380 -15.85 22.06 4.23
N PRO A 381 -16.61 22.52 3.21
CA PRO A 381 -18.03 22.85 3.37
C PRO A 381 -18.87 21.65 3.80
N LEU A 382 -18.60 20.46 3.29
CA LEU A 382 -19.33 19.25 3.67
C LEU A 382 -19.15 18.95 5.17
N ILE A 383 -17.91 19.02 5.66
CA ILE A 383 -17.60 18.85 7.08
C ILE A 383 -18.28 19.94 7.91
N MET A 384 -18.24 21.21 7.49
CA MET A 384 -18.94 22.30 8.19
C MET A 384 -20.45 22.06 8.29
N VAL A 385 -21.09 21.59 7.22
CA VAL A 385 -22.52 21.26 7.23
C VAL A 385 -22.80 20.10 8.17
N ILE A 386 -22.01 19.02 8.10
CA ILE A 386 -22.18 17.85 8.98
C ILE A 386 -22.00 18.26 10.44
N LEU A 387 -20.93 18.99 10.78
CA LEU A 387 -20.67 19.46 12.13
C LEU A 387 -21.69 20.47 12.61
N GLY A 388 -22.12 21.39 11.76
CA GLY A 388 -23.16 22.37 12.07
C GLY A 388 -24.49 21.70 12.40
N VAL A 389 -24.90 20.71 11.61
CA VAL A 389 -26.12 19.93 11.88
C VAL A 389 -25.97 19.10 13.16
N LEU A 390 -24.82 18.45 13.35
CA LEU A 390 -24.58 17.53 14.46
C LEU A 390 -24.46 18.30 15.79
N ILE A 391 -23.56 19.28 15.87
CA ILE A 391 -23.33 20.09 17.07
C ILE A 391 -24.50 21.05 17.30
N GLY A 392 -24.97 21.74 16.25
CA GLY A 392 -26.10 22.66 16.34
C GLY A 392 -27.39 21.96 16.76
N GLY A 393 -27.68 20.79 16.19
CA GLY A 393 -28.82 19.96 16.61
C GLY A 393 -28.72 19.55 18.07
N LEU A 394 -27.52 19.19 18.55
CA LEU A 394 -27.30 18.83 19.93
C LEU A 394 -27.47 20.02 20.89
N VAL A 395 -26.90 21.18 20.55
CA VAL A 395 -27.06 22.41 21.35
C VAL A 395 -28.52 22.83 21.42
N ILE A 396 -29.23 22.86 20.29
CA ILE A 396 -30.67 23.19 20.27
C ILE A 396 -31.44 22.23 21.17
N ALA A 397 -31.21 20.92 21.05
CA ALA A 397 -31.89 19.92 21.87
C ALA A 397 -31.64 20.12 23.36
N MET A 398 -30.44 20.56 23.76
CA MET A 398 -30.09 20.81 25.16
C MET A 398 -30.63 22.12 25.72
N TYR A 399 -30.67 23.19 24.93
CA TYR A 399 -31.09 24.51 25.38
C TYR A 399 -32.60 24.77 25.25
N LEU A 400 -33.28 24.11 24.31
CA LEU A 400 -34.72 24.30 24.09
C LEU A 400 -35.60 24.07 25.34
N PRO A 401 -35.33 23.08 26.21
CA PRO A 401 -36.07 22.92 27.46
C PRO A 401 -35.91 24.10 28.42
N ILE A 402 -34.72 24.72 28.46
CA ILE A 402 -34.44 25.87 29.34
C ILE A 402 -35.34 27.05 28.95
N PHE A 403 -35.48 27.33 27.65
CA PHE A 403 -36.36 28.39 27.16
C PHE A 403 -37.84 28.12 27.43
N LYS A 404 -38.29 26.86 27.30
CA LYS A 404 -39.66 26.51 27.63
C LYS A 404 -39.95 26.65 29.13
N LEU A 405 -39.04 26.24 30.01
CA LEU A 405 -39.22 26.40 31.45
C LEU A 405 -39.30 27.88 31.87
N GLY A 406 -38.56 28.78 31.20
CA GLY A 406 -38.66 30.23 31.41
C GLY A 406 -40.00 30.86 30.95
N SER A 407 -40.83 30.12 30.22
CA SER A 407 -42.16 30.56 29.77
C SER A 407 -43.34 30.01 30.59
N VAL A 408 -43.07 29.15 31.59
CA VAL A 408 -44.09 28.55 32.48
C VAL A 408 -44.06 29.20 33.89
N VAL A 409 -43.35 30.31 34.07
CA VAL A 409 -43.37 31.12 35.30
C VAL A 409 -43.97 32.49 35.00
#